data_AF-A0A520XXE3-F1
#
_entry.id   AF-A0A520XXE3-F1
#
_cell.length_a   1.000
_cell.length_b   1.000
_cell.length_c   1.000
_cell.angle_alpha   90.00
_cell.angle_beta   90.00
_cell.angle_gamma   90.00
#
_symmetry.space_group_name_H-M   'P 1'
#
loop_
_entity.id
_entity.type
_entity.pdbx_description
1 polymer ?
#
loop_
_entity_poly.entity_id
_entity_poly.type
_entity_poly.pdbx_seq_one_letter_code
_entity_poly.pdbx_strand_id
1 'polypeptide(L)'
;MNREVDDLTEALRAVPGVADAELAADTAEGVRVRLSADADPSDVAAAVRDVLAAHGLKGKMAPPQARIEPAGPPPPPSESATILPGPGLVQTTLIPREPVEQPPDELGTFMRSPEPVARPEEPETGPAIEEDEEPLEAPSANRSLLARVRVQEDRDGVAVTIDTDDGRSITRRGRPSDAGVREAVVAAVGELSGDQPPPVLLAAEEHALGDHTMVTVLLQRHDGSFHVGSALIGAEKAFALARAAWAAMSQAG
;
A
#
# COMPACT_ATOMS: atom_id res chain seq x y z
N MET A 1 -19.18 20.30 8.64
CA MET A 1 -18.48 19.06 8.26
C MET A 1 -18.37 18.03 9.39
N ASN A 2 -18.26 18.38 10.68
CA ASN A 2 -18.20 17.36 11.74
C ASN A 2 -19.45 16.47 11.90
N ARG A 3 -20.65 17.01 11.64
CA ARG A 3 -21.90 16.26 11.90
C ARG A 3 -22.04 14.98 11.06
N GLU A 4 -21.66 15.04 9.79
CA GLU A 4 -21.72 13.86 8.88
C GLU A 4 -20.69 12.78 9.24
N VAL A 5 -19.56 13.18 9.82
CA VAL A 5 -18.51 12.27 10.29
C VAL A 5 -18.96 11.52 11.54
N ASP A 6 -19.54 12.24 12.52
CA ASP A 6 -20.11 11.64 13.72
C ASP A 6 -21.26 10.67 13.37
N ASP A 7 -22.17 11.07 12.48
CA ASP A 7 -23.28 10.22 12.02
C ASP A 7 -22.80 8.93 11.32
N LEU A 8 -21.71 9.00 10.54
CA LEU A 8 -21.14 7.82 9.87
C LEU A 8 -20.45 6.89 10.88
N THR A 9 -19.66 7.42 11.80
CA THR A 9 -18.98 6.62 12.83
C THR A 9 -19.99 5.92 13.74
N GLU A 10 -21.09 6.60 14.10
CA GLU A 10 -22.19 6.00 14.87
C GLU A 10 -22.87 4.87 14.09
N ALA A 11 -23.14 5.07 12.79
CA ALA A 11 -23.73 4.06 11.93
C ALA A 11 -22.82 2.83 11.73
N LEU A 12 -21.51 3.03 11.63
CA LEU A 12 -20.53 1.93 11.54
C LEU A 12 -20.45 1.13 12.83
N ARG A 13 -20.52 1.80 13.99
CA ARG A 13 -20.54 1.14 15.30
C ARG A 13 -21.83 0.37 15.55
N ALA A 14 -22.92 0.74 14.89
CA ALA A 14 -24.20 0.04 14.95
C ALA A 14 -24.20 -1.29 14.15
N VAL A 15 -23.16 -1.55 13.33
CA VAL A 15 -23.05 -2.80 12.57
C VAL A 15 -22.81 -3.99 13.53
N PRO A 16 -23.65 -5.04 13.50
CA PRO A 16 -23.43 -6.23 14.31
C PRO A 16 -22.06 -6.85 14.03
N GLY A 17 -21.22 -6.98 15.04
CA GLY A 17 -19.87 -7.53 14.89
C GLY A 17 -18.76 -6.49 14.74
N VAL A 18 -19.09 -5.19 14.70
CA VAL A 18 -18.10 -4.11 14.85
C VAL A 18 -17.91 -3.79 16.33
N ALA A 19 -16.69 -3.96 16.82
CA ALA A 19 -16.29 -3.63 18.18
C ALA A 19 -15.96 -2.14 18.34
N ASP A 20 -15.36 -1.53 17.32
CA ASP A 20 -15.03 -0.11 17.33
C ASP A 20 -14.90 0.45 15.90
N ALA A 21 -15.17 1.74 15.73
CA ALA A 21 -15.02 2.43 14.46
C ALA A 21 -14.46 3.83 14.71
N GLU A 22 -13.41 4.20 13.98
CA GLU A 22 -12.75 5.50 14.09
C GLU A 22 -12.54 6.08 12.69
N LEU A 23 -12.94 7.34 12.51
CA LEU A 23 -12.61 8.11 11.32
C LEU A 23 -11.32 8.88 11.61
N ALA A 24 -10.32 8.73 10.73
CA ALA A 24 -9.11 9.54 10.87
C ALA A 24 -9.44 11.04 10.67
N ALA A 25 -8.77 11.90 11.45
CA ALA A 25 -9.01 13.36 11.43
C ALA A 25 -8.75 13.99 10.05
N ASP A 26 -7.89 13.35 9.25
CA ASP A 26 -7.71 13.65 7.86
C ASP A 26 -8.49 12.65 7.00
N THR A 27 -9.41 13.14 6.16
CA THR A 27 -10.20 12.30 5.24
C THR A 27 -9.31 11.51 4.27
N ALA A 28 -8.03 11.89 4.10
CA ALA A 28 -7.06 11.13 3.32
C ALA A 28 -6.51 9.87 4.02
N GLU A 29 -6.76 9.72 5.31
CA GLU A 29 -6.33 8.58 6.12
C GLU A 29 -7.40 7.48 6.26
N GLY A 30 -8.65 7.75 5.85
CA GLY A 30 -9.71 6.74 5.73
C GLY A 30 -10.42 6.35 7.03
N VAL A 31 -11.25 5.30 6.92
CA VAL A 31 -12.07 4.72 7.99
C VAL A 31 -11.39 3.49 8.57
N ARG A 32 -11.37 3.38 9.90
CA ARG A 32 -10.82 2.25 10.67
C ARG A 32 -11.95 1.53 11.37
N VAL A 33 -12.05 0.21 11.21
CA VAL A 33 -13.13 -0.60 11.81
C VAL A 33 -12.51 -1.83 12.46
N ARG A 34 -12.74 -2.00 13.76
CA ARG A 34 -12.33 -3.17 14.53
C ARG A 34 -13.49 -4.14 14.65
N LEU A 35 -13.25 -5.41 14.33
CA LEU A 35 -14.24 -6.48 14.41
C LEU A 35 -14.22 -7.16 15.78
N SER A 36 -15.37 -7.66 16.22
CA SER A 36 -15.50 -8.56 17.37
C SER A 36 -14.99 -9.96 17.00
N ALA A 37 -14.41 -10.68 17.96
CA ALA A 37 -13.76 -11.98 17.73
C ALA A 37 -14.69 -13.07 17.15
N ASP A 38 -16.00 -12.99 17.43
CA ASP A 38 -17.02 -13.93 16.95
C ASP A 38 -17.79 -13.44 15.71
N ALA A 39 -17.40 -12.30 15.13
CA ALA A 39 -18.10 -11.73 13.99
C ALA A 39 -17.67 -12.38 12.68
N ASP A 40 -18.63 -12.69 11.79
CA ASP A 40 -18.30 -13.14 10.44
C ASP A 40 -17.80 -11.93 9.61
N PRO A 41 -16.55 -11.97 9.11
CA PRO A 41 -15.94 -10.82 8.44
C PRO A 41 -16.61 -10.51 7.10
N SER A 42 -17.22 -11.49 6.44
CA SER A 42 -17.91 -11.28 5.17
C SER A 42 -19.24 -10.56 5.41
N ASP A 43 -19.97 -10.98 6.44
CA ASP A 43 -21.22 -10.32 6.83
C ASP A 43 -20.97 -8.91 7.36
N VAL A 44 -19.91 -8.71 8.15
CA VAL A 44 -19.57 -7.35 8.62
C VAL A 44 -19.08 -6.47 7.48
N ALA A 45 -18.26 -6.96 6.57
CA ALA A 45 -17.85 -6.19 5.40
C ALA A 45 -19.07 -5.81 4.54
N ALA A 46 -20.03 -6.71 4.36
CA ALA A 46 -21.26 -6.43 3.65
C ALA A 46 -22.13 -5.37 4.37
N ALA A 47 -22.22 -5.43 5.68
CA ALA A 47 -22.99 -4.48 6.49
C ALA A 47 -22.33 -3.10 6.59
N VAL A 48 -21.00 -3.05 6.76
CA VAL A 48 -20.20 -1.81 6.66
C VAL A 48 -20.38 -1.18 5.29
N ARG A 49 -20.36 -1.99 4.21
CA ARG A 49 -20.64 -1.52 2.85
C ARG A 49 -22.05 -0.94 2.72
N ASP A 50 -23.07 -1.58 3.28
CA ASP A 50 -24.45 -1.06 3.25
C ASP A 50 -24.60 0.26 4.00
N VAL A 51 -23.93 0.41 5.15
CA VAL A 51 -23.88 1.67 5.91
C VAL A 51 -23.18 2.76 5.09
N LEU A 52 -22.01 2.49 4.52
CA LEU A 52 -21.31 3.45 3.68
C LEU A 52 -22.17 3.87 2.47
N ALA A 53 -22.84 2.90 1.81
CA ALA A 53 -23.71 3.16 0.67
C ALA A 53 -24.97 3.98 1.04
N ALA A 54 -25.51 3.79 2.24
CA ALA A 54 -26.65 4.56 2.76
C ALA A 54 -26.28 6.02 3.02
N HIS A 55 -25.03 6.30 3.40
CA HIS A 55 -24.49 7.64 3.59
C HIS A 55 -23.97 8.30 2.30
N GLY A 56 -24.38 7.79 1.13
CA GLY A 56 -24.10 8.42 -0.16
C GLY A 56 -22.77 8.03 -0.81
N LEU A 57 -22.01 7.09 -0.23
CA LEU A 57 -20.74 6.58 -0.76
C LEU A 57 -20.97 5.50 -1.83
N LYS A 58 -21.83 5.78 -2.82
CA LYS A 58 -22.16 4.85 -3.90
C LYS A 58 -21.13 4.93 -5.03
N GLY A 59 -19.97 4.31 -4.83
CA GLY A 59 -19.13 3.88 -5.95
C GLY A 59 -19.79 2.72 -6.68
N LYS A 60 -20.17 2.89 -7.95
CA LYS A 60 -20.62 1.80 -8.83
C LYS A 60 -19.64 0.62 -8.75
N MET A 61 -20.07 -0.49 -8.18
CA MET A 61 -19.30 -1.74 -8.19
C MET A 61 -20.11 -2.88 -8.77
N ALA A 62 -19.46 -3.54 -9.74
CA ALA A 62 -19.89 -4.79 -10.31
C ALA A 62 -19.96 -5.89 -9.24
N PRO A 63 -20.83 -6.90 -9.40
CA PRO A 63 -21.00 -7.98 -8.44
C PRO A 63 -19.68 -8.72 -8.16
N PRO A 64 -19.54 -9.32 -6.96
CA PRO A 64 -18.34 -10.01 -6.54
C PRO A 64 -17.97 -11.09 -7.57
N GLN A 65 -16.79 -10.98 -8.17
CA GLN A 65 -16.27 -12.09 -8.98
C GLN A 65 -16.05 -13.27 -8.04
N ALA A 66 -16.64 -14.39 -8.47
CA ALA A 66 -16.76 -15.62 -7.73
C ALA A 66 -15.44 -16.06 -7.08
N ARG A 67 -15.56 -16.38 -5.79
CA ARG A 67 -14.89 -17.48 -5.08
C ARG A 67 -13.92 -18.26 -5.98
N ILE A 68 -12.62 -18.03 -5.83
CA ILE A 68 -11.60 -18.91 -6.38
C ILE A 68 -11.72 -20.21 -5.59
N GLU A 69 -12.34 -21.23 -6.19
CA GLU A 69 -12.29 -22.59 -5.66
C GLU A 69 -10.82 -23.04 -5.57
N PRO A 70 -10.41 -23.73 -4.48
CA PRO A 70 -9.09 -24.30 -4.40
C PRO A 70 -8.92 -25.30 -5.55
N ALA A 71 -8.00 -25.00 -6.46
CA ALA A 71 -7.62 -25.89 -7.54
C ALA A 71 -7.29 -27.27 -6.94
N GLY A 72 -8.00 -28.29 -7.40
CA GLY A 72 -7.69 -29.67 -7.10
C GLY A 72 -6.25 -30.04 -7.50
N PRO A 73 -5.76 -31.21 -7.07
CA PRO A 73 -4.37 -31.61 -7.31
C PRO A 73 -4.03 -31.55 -8.82
N PRO A 74 -2.84 -31.04 -9.18
CA PRO A 74 -2.45 -30.90 -10.57
C PRO A 74 -2.48 -32.27 -11.28
N PRO A 75 -2.89 -32.34 -12.55
CA PRO A 75 -2.76 -33.58 -13.31
C PRO A 75 -1.27 -33.94 -13.45
N PRO A 76 -0.92 -35.24 -13.47
CA PRO A 76 0.47 -35.66 -13.63
C PRO A 76 1.04 -35.20 -14.98
N PRO A 77 2.36 -34.98 -15.08
CA PRO A 77 3.00 -34.63 -16.34
C PRO A 77 2.81 -35.78 -17.33
N SER A 78 2.20 -35.49 -18.48
CA SER A 78 2.21 -36.42 -19.61
C SER A 78 3.62 -36.46 -20.18
N GLU A 79 4.37 -37.50 -19.81
CA GLU A 79 5.48 -37.97 -20.61
C GLU A 79 4.95 -38.43 -21.97
N SER A 80 5.33 -37.71 -23.02
CA SER A 80 5.43 -38.26 -24.37
C SER A 80 6.52 -37.51 -25.11
N ALA A 81 7.74 -38.01 -24.92
CA ALA A 81 8.80 -37.85 -25.89
C ALA A 81 8.41 -38.61 -27.17
N THR A 82 8.39 -37.92 -28.30
CA THR A 82 8.85 -38.51 -29.56
C THR A 82 9.43 -37.40 -30.42
N ILE A 83 10.74 -37.55 -30.60
CA ILE A 83 11.65 -36.77 -31.43
C ILE A 83 11.36 -37.14 -32.89
N LEU A 84 11.26 -36.15 -33.78
CA LEU A 84 11.30 -36.35 -35.23
C LEU A 84 12.25 -35.31 -35.84
N PRO A 85 13.40 -35.72 -36.42
CA PRO A 85 14.28 -34.83 -37.15
C PRO A 85 13.79 -34.70 -38.60
N GLY A 86 13.41 -33.49 -39.00
CA GLY A 86 13.15 -33.13 -40.40
C GLY A 86 14.26 -32.19 -40.92
N PRO A 87 14.99 -32.54 -42.00
CA PRO A 87 15.97 -31.66 -42.61
C PRO A 87 15.28 -30.76 -43.65
N GLY A 88 15.58 -29.46 -43.68
CA GLY A 88 15.04 -28.61 -44.75
C GLY A 88 15.22 -27.11 -44.59
N LEU A 89 16.40 -26.64 -45.00
CA LEU A 89 16.65 -25.41 -45.77
C LEU A 89 16.43 -24.00 -45.15
N VAL A 90 17.58 -23.39 -44.84
CA VAL A 90 18.06 -22.03 -45.16
C VAL A 90 17.08 -20.85 -45.34
N GLN A 91 17.31 -19.80 -44.55
CA GLN A 91 17.56 -18.41 -45.00
C GLN A 91 18.23 -17.62 -43.85
N THR A 92 19.54 -17.41 -43.89
CA THR A 92 20.18 -16.11 -44.27
C THR A 92 19.36 -14.88 -43.90
N THR A 93 19.76 -14.16 -42.85
CA THR A 93 20.31 -12.79 -42.97
C THR A 93 20.92 -12.38 -41.63
N LEU A 94 22.25 -12.38 -41.59
CA LEU A 94 23.07 -11.64 -40.65
C LEU A 94 22.77 -10.14 -40.84
N ILE A 95 22.23 -9.47 -39.82
CA ILE A 95 22.34 -8.03 -39.71
C ILE A 95 23.42 -7.74 -38.65
N PRO A 96 24.67 -7.43 -39.04
CA PRO A 96 25.60 -6.79 -38.13
C PRO A 96 25.13 -5.35 -37.92
N ARG A 97 24.73 -4.99 -36.69
CA ARG A 97 24.67 -3.58 -36.30
C ARG A 97 25.99 -3.23 -35.64
N GLU A 98 26.72 -2.35 -36.32
CA GLU A 98 27.99 -1.79 -35.93
C GLU A 98 27.94 -1.11 -34.54
N PRO A 99 29.05 -1.15 -33.78
CA PRO A 99 29.21 -0.40 -32.55
C PRO A 99 29.41 1.08 -32.90
N VAL A 100 28.46 1.94 -32.51
CA VAL A 100 28.65 3.39 -32.64
C VAL A 100 29.40 3.89 -31.41
N GLU A 101 30.61 4.37 -31.69
CA GLU A 101 31.49 5.20 -30.89
C GLU A 101 30.78 6.25 -30.01
N GLN A 102 31.08 6.20 -28.71
CA GLN A 102 31.38 7.38 -27.84
C GLN A 102 32.52 8.23 -28.47
N PRO A 103 32.76 9.54 -28.18
CA PRO A 103 32.35 10.37 -27.01
C PRO A 103 32.01 11.84 -27.50
N PRO A 104 32.09 13.00 -26.77
CA PRO A 104 32.83 13.35 -25.55
C PRO A 104 32.05 14.00 -24.39
N ASP A 105 32.66 13.87 -23.21
CA ASP A 105 32.68 14.81 -22.09
C ASP A 105 32.28 16.26 -22.44
N GLU A 106 31.10 16.67 -21.96
CA GLU A 106 30.89 18.08 -21.63
C GLU A 106 31.35 18.33 -20.20
N LEU A 107 32.64 18.67 -20.11
CA LEU A 107 33.24 19.42 -19.02
C LEU A 107 32.60 20.82 -18.95
N GLY A 108 31.37 20.88 -18.45
CA GLY A 108 30.69 22.09 -18.03
C GLY A 108 31.32 22.66 -16.77
N THR A 109 32.46 23.31 -16.95
CA THR A 109 33.05 24.25 -15.99
C THR A 109 32.01 25.35 -15.69
N PHE A 110 31.30 25.23 -14.58
CA PHE A 110 30.66 26.37 -13.93
C PHE A 110 31.22 26.54 -12.52
N MET A 111 32.39 27.16 -12.49
CA MET A 111 32.82 27.96 -11.36
C MET A 111 31.81 29.08 -11.13
N ARG A 112 31.10 29.05 -10.00
CA ARG A 112 30.76 30.23 -9.20
C ARG A 112 30.22 29.80 -7.84
N SER A 113 31.14 29.59 -6.91
CA SER A 113 30.88 29.91 -5.51
C SER A 113 30.74 31.43 -5.39
N PRO A 114 29.62 31.96 -4.88
CA PRO A 114 29.65 33.20 -4.13
C PRO A 114 30.02 32.89 -2.67
N GLU A 115 31.03 33.60 -2.18
CA GLU A 115 31.48 33.64 -0.80
C GLU A 115 30.35 33.94 0.21
N PRO A 116 30.52 33.50 1.47
CA PRO A 116 29.58 33.76 2.56
C PRO A 116 29.63 35.24 2.96
N VAL A 117 28.50 35.93 2.88
CA VAL A 117 28.36 37.26 3.48
C VAL A 117 28.16 37.08 4.98
N ALA A 118 29.26 37.21 5.72
CA ALA A 118 29.23 37.52 7.14
C ALA A 118 28.68 38.93 7.34
N ARG A 119 27.68 39.09 8.21
CA ARG A 119 27.27 40.36 8.83
C ARG A 119 26.36 40.11 10.04
N PRO A 120 26.32 41.04 11.01
CA PRO A 120 27.06 40.96 12.27
C PRO A 120 26.19 40.50 13.44
N GLU A 121 26.87 39.98 14.47
CA GLU A 121 26.36 39.98 15.84
C GLU A 121 26.12 41.43 16.29
N GLU A 122 24.90 41.76 16.70
CA GLU A 122 24.69 42.72 17.79
C GLU A 122 23.53 42.27 18.69
N PRO A 123 23.66 42.49 20.01
CA PRO A 123 22.86 41.82 21.04
C PRO A 123 21.69 42.69 21.47
N GLU A 124 20.48 42.14 21.54
CA GLU A 124 19.42 42.77 22.34
C GLU A 124 18.91 41.78 23.38
N THR A 125 19.43 42.03 24.58
CA THR A 125 18.99 41.54 25.88
C THR A 125 17.53 41.94 26.12
N GLY A 126 16.61 41.09 25.68
CA GLY A 126 15.23 41.07 26.17
C GLY A 126 15.16 40.35 27.53
N PRO A 127 14.28 40.76 28.45
CA PRO A 127 14.25 40.22 29.80
C PRO A 127 13.91 38.73 29.79
N ALA A 128 14.61 37.99 30.64
CA ALA A 128 14.35 36.61 30.99
C ALA A 128 12.86 36.44 31.34
N ILE A 129 12.12 35.82 30.42
CA ILE A 129 10.89 35.13 30.76
C ILE A 129 11.36 33.73 31.12
N GLU A 130 11.50 33.48 32.42
CA GLU A 130 11.57 32.14 32.99
C GLU A 130 10.18 31.51 32.82
N GLU A 131 9.83 31.17 31.58
CA GLU A 131 8.79 30.20 31.29
C GLU A 131 9.43 28.83 31.50
N ASP A 132 9.32 28.37 32.75
CA ASP A 132 9.36 26.96 33.13
C ASP A 132 8.16 26.25 32.46
N GLU A 133 8.14 26.23 31.12
CA GLU A 133 7.42 25.24 30.36
C GLU A 133 8.41 24.10 30.17
N GLU A 134 8.40 23.13 31.10
CA GLU A 134 8.77 21.77 30.76
C GLU A 134 8.06 21.47 29.43
N PRO A 135 8.79 21.30 28.31
CA PRO A 135 8.17 20.80 27.11
C PRO A 135 7.71 19.41 27.52
N LEU A 136 6.39 19.26 27.68
CA LEU A 136 5.74 17.98 27.66
C LEU A 136 6.16 17.39 26.32
N GLU A 137 7.24 16.60 26.32
CA GLU A 137 7.61 15.66 25.28
C GLU A 137 6.41 14.75 25.16
N ALA A 138 5.42 15.18 24.38
CA ALA A 138 4.38 14.31 23.89
C ALA A 138 5.15 13.13 23.29
N PRO A 139 4.88 11.89 23.72
CA PRO A 139 5.59 10.74 23.18
C PRO A 139 5.35 10.76 21.69
N SER A 140 6.37 11.21 20.96
CA SER A 140 6.46 11.10 19.52
C SER A 140 6.69 9.62 19.30
N ALA A 141 5.62 8.85 19.41
CA ALA A 141 5.56 7.50 18.91
C ALA A 141 5.94 7.63 17.45
N ASN A 142 7.19 7.32 17.14
CA ASN A 142 7.75 7.21 15.80
C ASN A 142 6.90 6.17 15.06
N ARG A 143 5.75 6.60 14.57
CA ARG A 143 4.92 5.81 13.67
C ARG A 143 5.62 5.90 12.34
N SER A 144 6.53 4.96 12.09
CA SER A 144 7.10 4.74 10.77
C SER A 144 5.96 4.77 9.74
N LEU A 145 6.05 5.72 8.83
CA LEU A 145 5.17 5.89 7.69
C LEU A 145 5.80 5.24 6.46
N LEU A 146 4.95 4.83 5.53
CA LEU A 146 5.40 4.38 4.22
C LEU A 146 5.91 5.59 3.43
N ALA A 147 7.18 5.54 3.01
CA ALA A 147 7.79 6.60 2.22
C ALA A 147 7.61 6.36 0.71
N ARG A 148 7.70 5.10 0.27
CA ARG A 148 7.67 4.78 -1.16
C ARG A 148 7.19 3.36 -1.44
N VAL A 149 6.51 3.21 -2.58
CA VAL A 149 6.26 1.90 -3.20
C VAL A 149 6.80 1.97 -4.62
N ARG A 150 7.52 0.94 -5.05
CA ARG A 150 8.00 0.75 -6.42
C ARG A 150 7.50 -0.58 -6.94
N VAL A 151 6.95 -0.57 -8.15
CA VAL A 151 6.51 -1.78 -8.85
C VAL A 151 7.34 -1.91 -10.12
N GLN A 152 8.10 -2.99 -10.23
CA GLN A 152 8.93 -3.29 -11.38
C GLN A 152 8.50 -4.62 -11.98
N GLU A 153 8.15 -4.63 -13.26
CA GLU A 153 7.89 -5.85 -14.01
C GLU A 153 9.17 -6.30 -14.72
N ASP A 154 9.52 -7.56 -14.56
CA ASP A 154 10.67 -8.20 -15.19
C ASP A 154 10.28 -9.59 -15.74
N ARG A 155 11.25 -10.30 -16.34
CA ARG A 155 10.99 -11.60 -16.99
C ARG A 155 10.56 -12.69 -16.01
N ASP A 156 10.90 -12.54 -14.73
CA ASP A 156 10.58 -13.46 -13.66
C ASP A 156 9.24 -13.12 -12.96
N GLY A 157 8.60 -12.00 -13.30
CA GLY A 157 7.34 -11.55 -12.70
C GLY A 157 7.35 -10.08 -12.28
N VAL A 158 6.62 -9.75 -11.22
CA VAL A 158 6.57 -8.37 -10.69
C VAL A 158 7.27 -8.32 -9.34
N ALA A 159 8.27 -7.45 -9.21
CA ALA A 159 8.90 -7.10 -7.95
C ALA A 159 8.26 -5.83 -7.38
N VAL A 160 7.77 -5.92 -6.15
CA VAL A 160 7.27 -4.80 -5.36
C VAL A 160 8.28 -4.50 -4.26
N THR A 161 8.80 -3.28 -4.24
CA THR A 161 9.68 -2.78 -3.18
C THR A 161 8.95 -1.70 -2.40
N ILE A 162 8.94 -1.81 -1.07
CA ILE A 162 8.33 -0.84 -0.16
C ILE A 162 9.43 -0.30 0.75
N ASP A 163 9.55 1.03 0.79
CA ASP A 163 10.48 1.77 1.64
C ASP A 163 9.70 2.56 2.71
N THR A 164 10.17 2.53 3.95
CA THR A 164 9.65 3.35 5.05
C THR A 164 10.52 4.59 5.28
N ASP A 165 10.00 5.59 6.00
CA ASP A 165 10.76 6.81 6.32
C ASP A 165 11.96 6.54 7.24
N ASP A 166 11.88 5.48 8.07
CA ASP A 166 12.97 5.02 8.92
C ASP A 166 14.06 4.24 8.16
N GLY A 167 13.95 4.13 6.83
CA GLY A 167 14.98 3.56 5.96
C GLY A 167 14.93 2.03 5.80
N ARG A 168 13.93 1.35 6.38
CA ARG A 168 13.70 -0.07 6.09
C ARG A 168 13.14 -0.23 4.68
N SER A 169 13.54 -1.32 4.03
CA SER A 169 13.09 -1.68 2.69
C SER A 169 12.85 -3.17 2.59
N ILE A 170 11.71 -3.57 2.03
CA ILE A 170 11.37 -4.97 1.75
C ILE A 170 10.97 -5.09 0.29
N THR A 171 11.49 -6.14 -0.37
CA THR A 171 11.11 -6.49 -1.74
C THR A 171 10.40 -7.85 -1.76
N ARG A 172 9.27 -7.92 -2.45
CA ARG A 172 8.49 -9.15 -2.66
C ARG A 172 8.20 -9.35 -4.14
N ARG A 173 8.27 -10.61 -4.58
CA ARG A 173 7.89 -11.00 -5.94
C ARG A 173 6.46 -11.51 -5.96
N GLY A 174 5.70 -11.06 -6.94
CA GLY A 174 4.34 -11.48 -7.23
C GLY A 174 4.22 -11.93 -8.69
N ARG A 175 3.05 -12.51 -8.99
CA ARG A 175 2.68 -12.85 -10.37
C ARG A 175 2.49 -11.57 -11.20
N PRO A 176 2.71 -11.61 -12.53
CA PRO A 176 2.47 -10.47 -13.42
C PRO A 176 0.97 -10.27 -13.68
N SER A 177 0.24 -9.96 -12.62
CA SER A 177 -1.19 -9.67 -12.63
C SER A 177 -1.53 -8.66 -11.54
N ASP A 178 -2.61 -7.91 -11.69
CA ASP A 178 -3.06 -6.95 -10.66
C ASP A 178 -3.23 -7.64 -9.29
N ALA A 179 -3.80 -8.85 -9.25
CA ALA A 179 -3.90 -9.65 -8.03
C ALA A 179 -2.51 -10.01 -7.45
N GLY A 180 -1.56 -10.41 -8.29
CA GLY A 180 -0.20 -10.73 -7.86
C GLY A 180 0.57 -9.53 -7.31
N VAL A 181 0.36 -8.33 -7.87
CA VAL A 181 0.91 -7.08 -7.32
C VAL A 181 0.28 -6.77 -5.96
N ARG A 182 -1.05 -6.89 -5.84
CA ARG A 182 -1.75 -6.66 -4.57
C ARG A 182 -1.28 -7.60 -3.46
N GLU A 183 -1.16 -8.90 -3.78
CA GLU A 183 -0.60 -9.92 -2.86
C GLU A 183 0.83 -9.57 -2.44
N ALA A 184 1.70 -9.19 -3.39
CA ALA A 184 3.09 -8.82 -3.11
C ALA A 184 3.23 -7.56 -2.24
N VAL A 185 2.38 -6.55 -2.47
CA VAL A 185 2.31 -5.34 -1.63
C VAL A 185 1.93 -5.70 -0.19
N VAL A 186 0.85 -6.47 0.01
CA VAL A 186 0.38 -6.85 1.35
C VAL A 186 1.41 -7.71 2.06
N ALA A 187 2.03 -8.66 1.35
CA ALA A 187 3.09 -9.46 1.92
C ALA A 187 4.25 -8.58 2.40
N ALA A 188 4.74 -7.66 1.56
CA ALA A 188 5.85 -6.76 1.92
C ALA A 188 5.50 -5.86 3.13
N VAL A 189 4.28 -5.34 3.19
CA VAL A 189 3.78 -4.56 4.34
C VAL A 189 3.75 -5.41 5.61
N GLY A 190 3.26 -6.65 5.53
CA GLY A 190 3.22 -7.57 6.67
C GLY A 190 4.61 -7.79 7.28
N GLU A 191 5.62 -7.99 6.43
CA GLU A 191 6.99 -8.21 6.93
C GLU A 191 7.61 -6.96 7.53
N LEU A 192 7.39 -5.79 6.92
CA LEU A 192 7.80 -4.51 7.50
C LEU A 192 7.11 -4.26 8.86
N SER A 193 5.90 -4.78 9.04
CA SER A 193 5.15 -4.72 10.30
C SER A 193 5.59 -5.81 11.32
N GLY A 194 6.51 -6.69 10.94
CA GLY A 194 6.97 -7.81 11.77
C GLY A 194 6.01 -9.00 11.84
N ASP A 195 4.97 -9.05 11.00
CA ASP A 195 4.02 -10.16 10.97
C ASP A 195 4.56 -11.31 10.10
N GLN A 196 4.79 -12.45 10.73
CA GLN A 196 5.30 -13.66 10.07
C GLN A 196 4.49 -14.88 10.54
N PRO A 197 3.88 -15.65 9.62
CA PRO A 197 3.86 -15.45 8.16
C PRO A 197 3.10 -14.17 7.73
N PRO A 198 3.35 -13.65 6.52
CA PRO A 198 2.68 -12.45 6.02
C PRO A 198 1.15 -12.64 5.97
N PRO A 199 0.37 -11.56 6.18
CA PRO A 199 -1.08 -11.61 6.20
C PRO A 199 -1.64 -11.95 4.81
N VAL A 200 -2.79 -12.61 4.79
CA VAL A 200 -3.52 -12.97 3.58
C VAL A 200 -4.46 -11.84 3.20
N LEU A 201 -4.33 -11.34 1.97
CA LEU A 201 -5.28 -10.39 1.40
C LEU A 201 -6.56 -11.13 1.00
N LEU A 202 -7.67 -10.84 1.69
CA LEU A 202 -8.96 -11.45 1.39
C LEU A 202 -9.76 -10.62 0.39
N ALA A 203 -9.73 -9.29 0.55
CA ALA A 203 -10.42 -8.37 -0.35
C ALA A 203 -9.66 -7.04 -0.46
N ALA A 204 -9.71 -6.44 -1.64
CA ALA A 204 -9.31 -5.05 -1.86
C ALA A 204 -10.34 -4.40 -2.80
N GLU A 205 -11.08 -3.42 -2.29
CA GLU A 205 -12.17 -2.76 -2.98
C GLU A 205 -11.88 -1.26 -3.15
N GLU A 206 -12.15 -0.73 -4.33
CA GLU A 206 -12.04 0.69 -4.66
C GLU A 206 -13.41 1.40 -4.61
N HIS A 207 -13.55 2.41 -3.77
CA HIS A 207 -14.79 3.16 -3.62
C HIS A 207 -14.59 4.61 -4.04
N ALA A 208 -15.57 5.18 -4.75
CA ALA A 208 -15.61 6.61 -5.00
C ALA A 208 -16.07 7.34 -3.72
N LEU A 209 -15.30 8.34 -3.30
CA LEU A 209 -15.56 9.23 -2.17
C LEU A 209 -15.50 10.68 -2.68
N GLY A 210 -16.64 11.21 -3.13
CA GLY A 210 -16.68 12.50 -3.81
C GLY A 210 -15.83 12.49 -5.09
N ASP A 211 -14.88 13.40 -5.18
CA ASP A 211 -13.92 13.50 -6.30
C ASP A 211 -12.66 12.62 -6.11
N HIS A 212 -12.63 11.83 -5.03
CA HIS A 212 -11.53 10.94 -4.70
C HIS A 212 -11.92 9.48 -4.87
N THR A 213 -10.92 8.61 -5.04
CA THR A 213 -11.11 7.16 -4.93
C THR A 213 -10.39 6.69 -3.67
N MET A 214 -10.99 5.77 -2.93
CA MET A 214 -10.45 5.16 -1.72
C MET A 214 -10.28 3.67 -1.98
N VAL A 215 -9.20 3.06 -1.50
CA VAL A 215 -9.06 1.61 -1.45
C VAL A 215 -9.27 1.13 -0.01
N THR A 216 -10.10 0.11 0.17
CA THR A 216 -10.32 -0.60 1.43
C THR A 216 -9.76 -2.00 1.28
N VAL A 217 -8.98 -2.47 2.26
CA VAL A 217 -8.42 -3.81 2.31
C VAL A 217 -8.93 -4.57 3.52
N LEU A 218 -9.20 -5.86 3.33
CA LEU A 218 -9.47 -6.83 4.39
C LEU A 218 -8.33 -7.83 4.42
N LEU A 219 -7.62 -7.89 5.54
CA LEU A 219 -6.49 -8.77 5.78
C LEU A 219 -6.85 -9.81 6.84
N GLN A 220 -6.35 -11.03 6.68
CA GLN A 220 -6.33 -12.04 7.73
C GLN A 220 -4.89 -12.30 8.16
N ARG A 221 -4.61 -12.14 9.45
CA ARG A 221 -3.30 -12.45 10.04
C ARG A 221 -3.19 -13.95 10.33
N HIS A 222 -1.98 -14.38 10.65
CA HIS A 222 -1.66 -15.78 10.92
C HIS A 222 -2.34 -16.34 12.19
N ASP A 223 -2.73 -15.46 13.12
CA ASP A 223 -3.53 -15.80 14.31
C ASP A 223 -5.03 -15.98 14.00
N GLY A 224 -5.43 -15.79 12.74
CA GLY A 224 -6.82 -15.86 12.27
C GLY A 224 -7.59 -14.56 12.47
N SER A 225 -6.99 -13.52 13.06
CA SER A 225 -7.64 -12.23 13.25
C SER A 225 -7.80 -11.47 11.94
N PHE A 226 -8.89 -10.71 11.83
CA PHE A 226 -9.21 -9.90 10.65
C PHE A 226 -8.96 -8.43 10.93
N HIS A 227 -8.32 -7.76 9.97
CA HIS A 227 -7.97 -6.35 10.05
C HIS A 227 -8.43 -5.63 8.80
N VAL A 228 -9.02 -4.45 8.97
CA VAL A 228 -9.49 -3.61 7.88
C VAL A 228 -8.72 -2.30 7.91
N GLY A 229 -8.27 -1.86 6.74
CA GLY A 229 -7.65 -0.56 6.57
C GLY A 229 -8.08 0.07 5.26
N SER A 230 -8.03 1.38 5.20
CA SER A 230 -8.39 2.13 4.00
C SER A 230 -7.43 3.29 3.77
N ALA A 231 -7.33 3.73 2.52
CA ALA A 231 -6.51 4.88 2.14
C ALA A 231 -7.03 5.51 0.85
N LEU A 232 -6.88 6.83 0.70
CA LEU A 232 -7.16 7.48 -0.57
C LEU A 232 -6.12 7.11 -1.64
N ILE A 233 -6.64 6.85 -2.84
CA ILE A 233 -5.86 6.69 -4.06
C ILE A 233 -5.47 8.08 -4.55
N GLY A 234 -4.19 8.43 -4.34
CA GLY A 234 -3.55 9.61 -4.90
C GLY A 234 -2.98 9.31 -6.29
N ALA A 235 -1.68 9.56 -6.47
CA ALA A 235 -1.01 9.36 -7.75
C ALA A 235 -0.91 7.88 -8.17
N GLU A 236 -0.75 6.95 -7.21
CA GLU A 236 -0.58 5.53 -7.51
C GLU A 236 -1.39 4.62 -6.58
N LYS A 237 -2.11 3.67 -7.20
CA LYS A 237 -2.95 2.68 -6.51
C LYS A 237 -2.14 1.75 -5.61
N ALA A 238 -0.95 1.31 -6.04
CA ALA A 238 -0.10 0.43 -5.24
C ALA A 238 0.33 1.08 -3.91
N PHE A 239 0.63 2.38 -3.95
CA PHE A 239 0.97 3.14 -2.75
C PHE A 239 -0.22 3.28 -1.79
N ALA A 240 -1.42 3.58 -2.31
CA ALA A 240 -2.64 3.63 -1.51
C ALA A 240 -2.98 2.27 -0.89
N LEU A 241 -2.84 1.18 -1.64
CA LEU A 241 -3.03 -0.18 -1.13
C LEU A 241 -2.05 -0.50 0.01
N ALA A 242 -0.77 -0.16 -0.16
CA ALA A 242 0.24 -0.36 0.88
C ALA A 242 -0.12 0.42 2.14
N ARG A 243 -0.56 1.67 2.00
CA ARG A 243 -1.04 2.49 3.13
C ARG A 243 -2.26 1.89 3.82
N ALA A 244 -3.24 1.42 3.06
CA ALA A 244 -4.42 0.76 3.61
C ALA A 244 -4.03 -0.51 4.39
N ALA A 245 -3.11 -1.32 3.84
CA ALA A 245 -2.60 -2.50 4.53
C ALA A 245 -1.81 -2.14 5.81
N TRP A 246 -0.97 -1.09 5.76
CA TRP A 246 -0.23 -0.61 6.92
C TRP A 246 -1.18 -0.13 8.02
N ALA A 247 -2.22 0.62 7.65
CA ALA A 247 -3.26 1.08 8.57
C ALA A 247 -4.04 -0.07 9.21
N ALA A 248 -4.29 -1.15 8.46
CA ALA A 248 -4.90 -2.38 8.99
C ALA A 248 -3.99 -3.04 10.04
N MET A 249 -2.69 -3.17 9.75
CA MET A 249 -1.72 -3.85 10.63
C MET A 249 -1.36 -3.04 11.88
N SER A 250 -1.34 -1.71 11.78
CA SER A 250 -0.92 -0.81 12.88
C SER A 250 -1.94 -0.67 14.01
N GLN A 251 -3.17 -1.18 13.83
CA GLN A 251 -4.24 -1.12 14.85
C GLN A 251 -4.20 -2.26 15.87
N ALA A 252 -3.29 -3.23 15.68
CA ALA A 252 -3.26 -4.47 16.46
C ALA A 252 -2.32 -4.45 17.69
N GLY A 253 -1.78 -3.28 18.06
CA GLY A 253 -0.93 -3.08 19.24
C GLY A 253 -1.39 -1.88 20.04
#